data_AF-Q1ZWL5-F1
#
_entry.id   AF-Q1ZWL5-F1
#
_cell.length_a   1.000
_cell.length_b   1.000
_cell.length_c   1.000
_cell.angle_alpha   90.00
_cell.angle_beta   90.00
_cell.angle_gamma   90.00
#
_symmetry.space_group_name_H-M   'P 1'
#
loop_
_entity.id
_entity.type
_entity.pdbx_description
1 polymer ?
#
loop_
_entity_poly.entity_id
_entity_poly.type
_entity_poly.pdbx_seq_one_letter_code
_entity_poly.pdbx_strand_id
1 'polypeptide(L)'
;MLRKLFRKKKQLEENEVRVVLPEEKFSVGDWKSEGLPCVAVLNSALKDFEPKEIFSWHLSVIIDLDDLIENGMPSQEEREIVDPFCDKLDEEIKAGGNALFLVRETWNATRRLVWRVYDPEIAHQHLQYIVDHHRHPRPFDWHMEQDIHWDNAKWYLEQIKT
;
A
#
# COMPACT_ATOMS: atom_id res chain seq x y z
N MET A 1 -46.67 -6.22 -9.56
CA MET A 1 -45.94 -5.82 -10.79
C MET A 1 -44.58 -5.26 -10.40
N LEU A 2 -43.50 -6.04 -10.58
CA LEU A 2 -42.13 -5.57 -10.33
C LEU A 2 -41.64 -4.77 -11.55
N ARG A 3 -41.45 -3.45 -11.41
CA ARG A 3 -40.73 -2.65 -12.41
C ARG A 3 -39.23 -2.90 -12.25
N LYS A 4 -38.65 -3.69 -13.16
CA LYS A 4 -37.19 -3.79 -13.33
C LYS A 4 -36.64 -2.41 -13.69
N LEU A 5 -35.90 -1.80 -12.76
CA LEU A 5 -35.16 -0.58 -13.00
C LEU A 5 -33.89 -0.94 -13.80
N PHE A 6 -34.00 -0.88 -15.13
CA PHE A 6 -32.82 -1.00 -15.99
C PHE A 6 -31.99 0.29 -15.89
N ARG A 7 -30.92 0.26 -15.10
CA ARG A 7 -29.89 1.31 -15.07
C ARG A 7 -29.19 1.33 -16.43
N LYS A 8 -29.47 2.34 -17.26
CA LYS A 8 -28.73 2.59 -18.51
C LYS A 8 -27.23 2.68 -18.19
N LYS A 9 -26.39 1.88 -18.84
CA LYS A 9 -24.93 2.04 -18.79
C LYS A 9 -24.58 3.40 -19.43
N LYS A 10 -23.99 4.32 -18.65
CA LYS A 10 -23.46 5.59 -19.14
C LYS A 10 -22.37 5.28 -20.17
N GLN A 11 -22.52 5.82 -21.39
CA GLN A 11 -21.47 5.77 -22.42
C GLN A 11 -20.24 6.53 -21.90
N LEU A 12 -19.07 5.95 -22.13
CA LEU A 12 -17.78 6.55 -21.80
C LEU A 12 -17.50 7.72 -22.75
N GLU A 13 -16.97 8.82 -22.22
CA GLU A 13 -16.41 9.90 -23.05
C GLU A 13 -15.04 9.46 -23.63
N GLU A 14 -14.56 10.12 -24.68
CA GLU A 14 -13.36 9.70 -25.45
C GLU A 14 -12.09 9.54 -24.59
N ASN A 15 -12.01 10.18 -23.42
CA ASN A 15 -10.87 10.12 -22.49
C ASN A 15 -11.20 9.46 -21.14
N GLU A 16 -12.35 8.81 -20.99
CA GLU A 16 -12.73 8.12 -19.74
C GLU A 16 -12.23 6.67 -19.75
N VAL A 17 -11.25 6.36 -18.89
CA VAL A 17 -10.81 4.97 -18.65
C VAL A 17 -11.54 4.43 -17.42
N ARG A 18 -12.05 3.20 -17.52
CA ARG A 18 -12.58 2.46 -16.37
C ARG A 18 -11.62 1.36 -15.98
N VAL A 19 -11.14 1.43 -14.75
CA VAL A 19 -10.32 0.39 -14.15
C VAL A 19 -11.16 -0.41 -13.17
N VAL A 20 -11.04 -1.74 -13.24
CA VAL A 20 -11.57 -2.63 -12.21
C VAL A 20 -10.43 -2.93 -11.26
N LEU A 21 -10.56 -2.50 -10.01
CA LEU A 21 -9.55 -2.78 -8.99
C LEU A 21 -9.61 -4.28 -8.64
N PRO A 22 -8.47 -4.99 -8.60
CA PRO A 22 -8.45 -6.40 -8.24
C PRO A 22 -8.80 -6.57 -6.76
N GLU A 23 -9.47 -7.68 -6.44
CA GLU A 23 -9.61 -8.11 -5.05
C GLU A 23 -8.24 -8.51 -4.50
N GLU A 24 -7.88 -7.99 -3.33
CA GLU A 24 -6.57 -8.21 -2.73
C GLU A 24 -6.37 -9.68 -2.35
N LYS A 25 -5.18 -10.21 -2.64
CA LYS A 25 -4.79 -11.57 -2.29
C LYS A 25 -3.42 -11.52 -1.66
N PHE A 26 -3.30 -11.97 -0.42
CA PHE A 26 -2.05 -11.82 0.31
C PHE A 26 -1.19 -13.09 0.27
N SER A 27 0.11 -12.88 0.07
CA SER A 27 1.15 -13.89 0.23
C SER A 27 2.20 -13.41 1.24
N VAL A 28 2.77 -14.32 2.01
CA VAL A 28 3.85 -14.00 2.95
C VAL A 28 5.20 -14.22 2.25
N GLY A 29 6.07 -13.22 2.35
CA GLY A 29 7.47 -13.29 1.97
C GLY A 29 8.38 -13.29 3.19
N ASP A 30 9.47 -14.04 3.09
CA ASP A 30 10.53 -14.12 4.09
C ASP A 30 11.87 -14.18 3.34
N TRP A 31 12.75 -13.22 3.62
CA TRP A 31 14.08 -13.14 3.04
C TRP A 31 15.06 -12.49 4.03
N LYS A 32 16.35 -12.48 3.66
CA LYS A 32 17.38 -11.76 4.41
C LYS A 32 17.82 -10.52 3.64
N SER A 33 17.94 -9.40 4.36
CA SER A 33 18.54 -8.16 3.87
C SER A 33 19.58 -7.68 4.87
N GLU A 34 20.79 -7.41 4.40
CA GLU A 34 21.95 -7.03 5.22
C GLU A 34 22.24 -7.98 6.40
N GLY A 35 21.93 -9.26 6.22
CA GLY A 35 22.11 -10.30 7.24
C GLY A 35 20.96 -10.44 8.24
N LEU A 36 20.00 -9.51 8.25
CA LEU A 36 18.81 -9.53 9.10
C LEU A 36 17.59 -10.11 8.38
N PRO A 37 16.66 -10.77 9.09
CA PRO A 37 15.40 -11.24 8.52
C PRO A 37 14.50 -10.07 8.14
N CYS A 38 13.81 -10.20 7.02
CA CYS A 38 12.72 -9.34 6.59
C CYS A 38 11.48 -10.20 6.38
N VAL A 39 10.37 -9.77 6.97
CA VAL A 39 9.07 -10.44 6.81
C VAL A 39 8.12 -9.48 6.11
N ALA A 40 7.45 -9.95 5.06
CA ALA A 40 6.55 -9.13 4.28
C ALA A 40 5.21 -9.80 3.99
N VAL A 41 4.18 -8.97 3.85
CA VAL A 41 2.88 -9.33 3.28
C VAL A 41 2.77 -8.62 1.94
N LEU A 42 2.65 -9.40 0.86
CA LEU A 42 2.59 -8.89 -0.51
C LEU A 42 1.19 -9.09 -1.09
N ASN A 43 0.69 -8.11 -1.84
CA ASN A 43 -0.53 -8.24 -2.60
C ASN A 43 -0.27 -8.97 -3.93
N SER A 44 -0.45 -10.28 -3.90
CA SER A 44 -0.27 -11.17 -5.05
C SER A 44 -1.20 -10.86 -6.23
N ALA A 45 -2.33 -10.18 -5.98
CA ALA A 45 -3.25 -9.77 -7.04
C ALA A 45 -2.66 -8.72 -8.00
N LEU A 46 -1.56 -8.06 -7.62
CA LEU A 46 -0.90 -7.05 -8.46
C LEU A 46 0.14 -7.61 -9.43
N LYS A 47 0.47 -8.90 -9.36
CA LYS A 47 1.50 -9.54 -10.22
C LYS A 47 1.20 -9.34 -11.71
N ASP A 48 -0.05 -9.55 -12.10
CA ASP A 48 -0.52 -9.46 -13.48
C ASP A 48 -1.44 -8.23 -13.70
N PHE A 49 -1.40 -7.26 -12.79
CA PHE A 49 -2.26 -6.08 -12.89
C PHE A 49 -1.82 -5.19 -14.05
N GLU A 50 -2.80 -4.85 -14.87
CA GLU A 50 -2.80 -3.74 -15.83
C GLU A 50 -4.13 -3.00 -15.64
N PRO A 51 -4.19 -1.67 -15.82
CA PRO A 51 -3.23 -0.77 -16.47
C PRO A 51 -2.28 -0.04 -15.49
N LYS A 52 -0.99 -0.39 -15.49
CA LYS A 52 0.00 0.16 -14.53
C LYS A 52 0.17 1.68 -14.58
N GLU A 53 0.09 2.27 -15.77
CA GLU A 53 0.28 3.70 -16.03
C GLU A 53 -0.72 4.60 -15.29
N ILE A 54 -1.90 4.06 -14.95
CA ILE A 54 -2.90 4.80 -14.18
C ILE A 54 -2.43 4.95 -12.73
N PHE A 55 -1.89 3.88 -12.14
CA PHE A 55 -1.31 3.91 -10.79
C PHE A 55 0.20 4.15 -10.85
N SER A 56 0.56 5.25 -11.53
CA SER A 56 1.94 5.57 -11.90
C SER A 56 2.79 6.12 -10.76
N TRP A 57 2.26 6.34 -9.57
CA TRP A 57 3.06 6.83 -8.44
C TRP A 57 3.42 5.70 -7.49
N HIS A 58 4.68 5.68 -7.05
CA HIS A 58 5.17 4.82 -5.98
C HIS A 58 5.13 5.63 -4.68
N LEU A 59 4.33 5.19 -3.72
CA LEU A 59 4.31 5.76 -2.37
C LEU A 59 4.87 4.73 -1.40
N SER A 60 5.89 5.12 -0.63
CA SER A 60 6.46 4.34 0.47
C SER A 60 6.36 5.13 1.75
N VAL A 61 5.74 4.55 2.78
CA VAL A 61 5.71 5.08 4.15
C VAL A 61 6.57 4.19 5.02
N ILE A 62 7.51 4.76 5.77
CA ILE A 62 8.41 4.05 6.70
C ILE A 62 8.09 4.52 8.11
N ILE A 63 7.73 3.57 8.97
CA ILE A 63 7.39 3.78 10.37
C ILE A 63 8.53 3.24 11.22
N ASP A 64 9.02 4.05 12.16
CA ASP A 64 10.00 3.63 13.16
C ASP A 64 9.30 2.84 14.28
N LEU A 65 9.86 1.68 14.61
CA LEU A 65 9.37 0.82 15.68
C LEU A 65 10.18 1.07 16.96
N ASP A 66 9.50 1.11 18.10
CA ASP A 66 10.11 1.45 19.39
C ASP A 66 10.42 0.20 20.22
N ASP A 67 9.41 -0.61 20.56
CA ASP A 67 9.60 -1.83 21.35
C ASP A 67 9.94 -3.04 20.47
N LEU A 68 11.21 -3.47 20.56
CA LEU A 68 11.83 -4.47 19.68
C LEU A 68 12.22 -5.75 20.43
N ILE A 69 12.14 -6.85 19.71
CA ILE A 69 12.72 -8.15 20.08
C ILE A 69 13.92 -8.48 19.17
N GLU A 70 14.35 -9.74 19.15
CA GLU A 70 15.50 -10.20 18.38
C GLU A 70 15.44 -9.76 16.91
N ASN A 71 16.60 -9.37 16.37
CA ASN A 71 16.80 -9.02 14.96
C ASN A 71 15.95 -7.83 14.46
N GLY A 72 15.56 -6.91 15.36
CA GLY A 72 14.84 -5.68 15.00
C GLY A 72 13.39 -5.92 14.60
N MET A 73 12.81 -7.04 15.02
CA MET A 73 11.37 -7.31 14.87
C MET A 73 10.60 -6.62 16.02
N PRO A 74 9.36 -6.16 15.79
CA PRO A 74 8.55 -5.57 16.85
C PRO A 74 8.12 -6.64 17.86
N SER A 75 7.97 -6.24 19.12
CA SER A 75 7.33 -7.05 20.14
C SER A 75 5.84 -7.29 19.83
N GLN A 76 5.15 -8.02 20.69
CA GLN A 76 3.68 -8.11 20.61
C GLN A 76 3.01 -6.78 20.96
N GLU A 77 3.51 -6.07 21.98
CA GLU A 77 2.97 -4.79 22.43
C GLU A 77 3.14 -3.70 21.36
N GLU A 78 4.29 -3.68 20.69
CA GLU A 78 4.55 -2.77 19.57
C GLU A 78 3.59 -3.01 18.39
N ARG A 79 3.30 -4.28 18.08
CA ARG A 79 2.34 -4.63 17.03
C ARG A 79 0.92 -4.20 17.37
N GLU A 80 0.50 -4.34 18.63
CA GLU A 80 -0.82 -3.87 19.08
C GLU A 80 -1.01 -2.35 18.93
N ILE A 81 0.09 -1.59 18.90
CA ILE A 81 0.09 -0.14 18.67
C ILE A 81 0.14 0.19 17.17
N VAL A 82 1.05 -0.44 16.43
CA VAL A 82 1.37 -0.05 15.04
C VAL A 82 0.43 -0.68 14.02
N ASP A 83 0.00 -1.93 14.21
CA ASP A 83 -0.84 -2.65 13.24
C ASP A 83 -2.18 -1.93 12.98
N PRO A 84 -2.93 -1.43 13.99
CA PRO A 84 -4.17 -0.68 13.74
C PRO A 84 -3.95 0.62 12.96
N PHE A 85 -2.80 1.26 13.15
CA PHE A 85 -2.45 2.46 12.38
C PHE A 85 -2.12 2.10 10.92
N CYS A 86 -1.38 1.01 10.69
CA CYS A 86 -1.11 0.50 9.35
C CYS A 86 -2.40 0.17 8.59
N ASP A 87 -3.33 -0.54 9.22
CA ASP A 87 -4.60 -0.95 8.61
C ASP A 87 -5.46 0.27 8.26
N LYS A 88 -5.55 1.23 9.19
CA LYS A 88 -6.26 2.49 8.94
C LYS A 88 -5.62 3.30 7.81
N LEU A 89 -4.30 3.42 7.80
CA LEU A 89 -3.59 4.16 6.75
C LEU A 89 -3.83 3.52 5.38
N ASP A 90 -3.83 2.19 5.31
CA ASP A 90 -4.14 1.46 4.09
C ASP A 90 -5.57 1.74 3.59
N GLU A 91 -6.57 1.70 4.47
CA GLU A 91 -7.96 2.05 4.13
C GLU A 91 -8.09 3.49 3.60
N GLU A 92 -7.45 4.45 4.28
CA GLU A 92 -7.56 5.87 3.93
C GLU A 92 -6.81 6.22 2.64
N ILE A 93 -5.62 5.65 2.41
CA ILE A 93 -4.84 5.87 1.18
C ILE A 93 -5.54 5.24 -0.03
N LYS A 94 -6.21 4.09 0.13
CA LYS A 94 -7.00 3.44 -0.91
C LYS A 94 -8.38 4.05 -1.12
N ALA A 95 -8.82 4.98 -0.26
CA ALA A 95 -10.15 5.56 -0.32
C ALA A 95 -10.46 6.15 -1.71
N GLY A 96 -11.69 5.95 -2.18
CA GLY A 96 -12.10 6.37 -3.53
C GLY A 96 -11.43 5.60 -4.67
N GLY A 97 -10.68 4.54 -4.38
CA GLY A 97 -9.92 3.78 -5.37
C GLY A 97 -8.60 4.46 -5.77
N ASN A 98 -8.08 5.36 -4.93
CA ASN A 98 -6.89 6.15 -5.25
C ASN A 98 -5.59 5.33 -5.27
N ALA A 99 -5.55 4.18 -4.60
CA ALA A 99 -4.33 3.41 -4.46
C ALA A 99 -4.57 1.90 -4.48
N LEU A 100 -3.51 1.17 -4.79
CA LEU A 100 -3.42 -0.28 -4.69
C LEU A 100 -2.32 -0.62 -3.68
N PHE A 101 -2.66 -1.33 -2.62
CA PHE A 101 -1.68 -1.82 -1.66
C PHE A 101 -0.75 -2.84 -2.31
N LEU A 102 0.56 -2.63 -2.21
CA LEU A 102 1.57 -3.51 -2.79
C LEU A 102 2.20 -4.42 -1.74
N VAL A 103 2.78 -3.83 -0.69
CA VAL A 103 3.52 -4.59 0.31
C VAL A 103 3.53 -3.88 1.66
N ARG A 104 3.51 -4.68 2.73
CA ARG A 104 3.93 -4.28 4.07
C ARG A 104 5.11 -5.15 4.47
N GLU A 105 6.28 -4.57 4.67
CA GLU A 105 7.48 -5.28 5.13
C GLU A 105 7.94 -4.77 6.50
N THR A 106 8.53 -5.66 7.28
CA THR A 106 9.14 -5.35 8.58
C THR A 106 10.58 -5.80 8.53
N TRP A 107 11.49 -4.86 8.73
CA TRP A 107 12.92 -5.10 8.68
C TRP A 107 13.66 -4.08 9.53
N ASN A 108 14.57 -4.58 10.36
CA ASN A 108 15.55 -3.79 11.10
C ASN A 108 14.97 -2.54 11.80
N ALA A 109 14.06 -2.76 12.75
CA ALA A 109 13.38 -1.71 13.53
C ALA A 109 12.45 -0.78 12.74
N THR A 110 12.15 -1.10 11.48
CA THR A 110 11.21 -0.32 10.67
C THR A 110 10.11 -1.18 10.10
N ARG A 111 8.97 -0.54 9.84
CA ARG A 111 7.90 -1.08 9.01
C ARG A 111 7.66 -0.19 7.81
N ARG A 112 7.76 -0.76 6.62
CA ARG A 112 7.47 -0.06 5.37
C ARG A 112 6.13 -0.53 4.81
N LEU A 113 5.29 0.41 4.42
CA LEU A 113 4.09 0.18 3.61
C LEU A 113 4.27 0.84 2.26
N VAL A 114 3.87 0.13 1.21
CA VAL A 114 4.02 0.60 -0.17
C VAL A 114 2.70 0.48 -0.92
N TRP A 115 2.36 1.54 -1.67
CA TRP A 115 1.21 1.59 -2.55
C TRP A 115 1.61 2.02 -3.95
N ARG A 116 0.79 1.59 -4.92
CA ARG A 116 0.73 2.17 -6.26
C ARG A 116 -0.42 3.16 -6.30
N VAL A 117 -0.14 4.43 -6.57
CA VAL A 117 -1.06 5.56 -6.38
C VAL A 117 -1.45 6.17 -7.71
N TYR A 118 -2.74 6.50 -7.85
CA TYR A 118 -3.32 7.21 -8.99
C TYR A 118 -3.12 8.72 -8.86
N ASP A 119 -3.67 9.33 -7.81
CA ASP A 119 -3.51 10.76 -7.52
C ASP A 119 -2.57 10.94 -6.31
N PRO A 120 -1.33 11.40 -6.55
CA PRO A 120 -0.34 11.61 -5.51
C PRO A 120 -0.72 12.74 -4.55
N GLU A 121 -1.44 13.76 -5.01
CA GLU A 121 -1.76 14.94 -4.21
C GLU A 121 -2.76 14.57 -3.11
N ILE A 122 -3.75 13.73 -3.41
CA ILE A 122 -4.70 13.20 -2.42
C ILE A 122 -3.96 12.44 -1.31
N ALA A 123 -3.02 11.56 -1.69
CA ALA A 123 -2.25 10.77 -0.72
C ALA A 123 -1.32 11.66 0.12
N HIS A 124 -0.63 12.61 -0.52
CA HIS A 124 0.27 13.54 0.16
C HIS A 124 -0.47 14.43 1.16
N GLN A 125 -1.58 15.05 0.75
CA GLN A 125 -2.39 15.89 1.63
C GLN A 125 -2.91 15.12 2.85
N HIS A 126 -3.30 13.86 2.66
CA HIS A 126 -3.72 12.99 3.76
C HIS A 126 -2.58 12.68 4.75
N LEU A 127 -1.40 12.32 4.24
CA LEU A 127 -0.22 12.07 5.08
C LEU A 127 0.22 13.32 5.84
N GLN A 128 0.23 14.47 5.16
CA GLN A 128 0.53 15.76 5.78
C GLN A 128 -0.47 16.09 6.89
N TYR A 129 -1.77 15.85 6.65
CA TYR A 129 -2.80 16.04 7.65
C TYR A 129 -2.57 15.15 8.89
N ILE A 130 -2.18 13.88 8.71
CA ILE A 130 -1.87 12.97 9.82
C ILE A 130 -0.74 13.53 10.68
N VAL A 131 0.35 14.01 10.06
CA VAL A 131 1.51 14.57 10.76
C VAL A 131 1.16 15.88 11.47
N ASP A 132 0.53 16.83 10.77
CA ASP A 132 0.19 18.15 11.31
C ASP A 132 -0.75 18.08 12.51
N HIS A 133 -1.51 16.99 12.63
CA HIS A 133 -2.47 16.76 13.72
C HIS A 133 -2.04 15.67 14.69
N HIS A 134 -0.78 15.21 14.62
CA HIS A 134 -0.22 14.17 15.50
C HIS A 134 -1.08 12.90 15.59
N ARG A 135 -1.66 12.47 14.46
CA ARG A 135 -2.57 11.31 14.38
C ARG A 135 -1.85 10.00 14.11
N HIS A 136 -0.65 9.83 14.66
CA HIS A 136 0.20 8.67 14.43
C HIS A 136 0.81 8.21 15.77
N PRO A 137 0.89 6.90 16.02
CA PRO A 137 1.42 6.38 17.29
C PRO A 137 2.96 6.33 17.32
N ARG A 138 3.60 6.45 16.16
CA ARG A 138 5.05 6.39 15.97
C ARG A 138 5.51 7.43 14.96
N PRO A 139 6.77 7.89 15.02
CA PRO A 139 7.37 8.65 13.94
C PRO A 139 7.29 7.86 12.63
N PHE A 140 7.04 8.57 11.54
CA PHE A 140 7.11 8.01 10.21
C PHE A 140 7.48 9.09 9.21
N ASP A 141 8.10 8.67 8.12
CA ASP A 141 8.39 9.47 6.94
C ASP A 141 7.77 8.82 5.71
N TRP A 142 7.60 9.58 4.64
CA TRP A 142 7.17 9.03 3.36
C TRP A 142 7.96 9.58 2.18
N HIS A 143 8.12 8.73 1.18
CA HIS A 143 8.68 9.08 -0.11
C HIS A 143 7.65 8.79 -1.19
N MET A 144 7.53 9.70 -2.14
CA MET A 144 6.62 9.56 -3.26
C MET A 144 7.29 9.99 -4.55
N GLU A 145 7.28 9.12 -5.55
CA GLU A 145 7.89 9.39 -6.85
C GLU A 145 7.10 8.77 -7.99
N GLN A 146 7.22 9.39 -9.17
CA GLN A 146 6.58 8.87 -10.36
C GLN A 146 7.36 7.67 -10.90
N ASP A 147 6.67 6.58 -11.10
CA ASP A 147 7.16 5.27 -11.54
C ASP A 147 6.11 4.62 -12.46
N ILE A 148 5.98 5.15 -13.68
CA ILE A 148 4.94 4.77 -14.66
C ILE A 148 4.97 3.27 -14.99
N HIS A 149 6.17 2.68 -15.02
CA HIS A 149 6.39 1.29 -15.40
C HIS A 149 6.49 0.33 -14.22
N TRP A 150 6.27 0.83 -13.00
CA TRP A 150 6.36 0.07 -11.76
C TRP A 150 7.74 -0.57 -11.55
N ASP A 151 8.80 0.10 -11.97
CA ASP A 151 10.18 -0.34 -11.81
C ASP A 151 10.54 -0.58 -10.34
N ASN A 152 10.06 0.27 -9.43
CA ASN A 152 10.27 0.11 -7.99
C ASN A 152 9.45 -1.02 -7.36
N ALA A 153 8.41 -1.50 -8.05
CA ALA A 153 7.61 -2.63 -7.57
C ALA A 153 8.15 -3.99 -8.06
N LYS A 154 8.97 -4.02 -9.12
CA LYS A 154 9.41 -5.26 -9.79
C LYS A 154 9.95 -6.29 -8.82
N TRP A 155 10.88 -5.87 -7.95
CA TRP A 155 11.52 -6.78 -7.00
C TRP A 155 10.50 -7.46 -6.08
N TYR A 156 9.53 -6.70 -5.54
CA TYR A 156 8.44 -7.25 -4.72
C TYR A 156 7.55 -8.21 -5.52
N LEU A 157 7.21 -7.84 -6.76
CA LEU A 157 6.34 -8.65 -7.60
C LEU A 157 6.97 -10.00 -7.98
N GLU A 158 8.30 -10.02 -8.15
CA GLU A 158 9.08 -11.24 -8.40
C GLU A 158 9.12 -12.19 -7.19
N GLN A 159 8.95 -11.67 -5.97
CA GLN A 159 8.89 -12.51 -4.76
C GLN A 159 7.56 -13.27 -4.61
N ILE A 160 6.52 -12.87 -5.34
CA ILE A 160 5.21 -13.52 -5.27
C ILE A 160 5.29 -14.90 -5.92
N LYS A 161 5.29 -15.94 -5.08
CA LYS A 161 5.21 -17.34 -5.52
C LYS A 161 3.79 -17.65 -6.01
N THR A 162 3.71 -18.20 -7.22
CA THR A 162 2.47 -18.68 -7.86
C THR A 162 2.19 -20.14 -7.52
#